data_AF-A0A2B7ZLL1-F1
#
_entry.id   AF-A0A2B7ZLL1-F1
#
_cell.length_a   1.000
_cell.length_b   1.000
_cell.length_c   1.000
_cell.angle_alpha   90.00
_cell.angle_beta   90.00
_cell.angle_gamma   90.00
#
_symmetry.space_group_name_H-M   'P 1'
#
loop_
_entity.id
_entity.type
_entity.pdbx_description
1 polymer ?
#
loop_
_entity_poly.entity_id
_entity_poly.type
_entity_poly.pdbx_seq_one_letter_code
_entity_poly.pdbx_strand_id
1 'polypeptide(L)'
;MRSPYKFACVCCAARSIANCSASKLRDGKQAMLYKYDQLNRITKSRSLAFGNNAYAARSGDQKYDEDYSYDANGNILTLKRRDDKATVMDDFNYSYYANTNRLLKHKTAGGAYEYDTTGNRIAKIVSTPTKSDTTAYVRDASGNVMTVYNNRTAGEAPIYGSGRIGEYMGKEKEGYQTFNLRKYELTNHLGNVLAVISDKVNLYGHDNRLDSARATVASASDYYPGGLGMKGRQFNDKNYRYGFQNQERDGEMGTYAFKYRMSNSKLVRFWSTDPLEKKYTWNSPYAFSENRLIDGIDLEGRKWRRAVTLPLEIYNTLTSKTTYWQWAKKYSRI
;
A
#
# COMPACT_ATOMS: atom_id res chain seq x y z
N MET A 1 -25.86 27.51 -0.14
CA MET A 1 -25.06 26.73 0.83
C MET A 1 -23.66 26.51 0.25
N ARG A 2 -22.64 27.16 0.82
CA ARG A 2 -21.23 27.06 0.40
C ARG A 2 -20.56 25.92 1.18
N SER A 3 -19.88 25.02 0.48
CA SER A 3 -19.06 23.96 1.08
C SER A 3 -17.85 24.56 1.84
N PRO A 4 -17.52 24.09 3.06
CA PRO A 4 -16.50 24.69 3.92
C PRO A 4 -15.06 24.26 3.63
N TYR A 5 -14.79 23.43 2.63
CA TYR A 5 -13.43 22.93 2.37
C TYR A 5 -12.65 23.85 1.43
N LYS A 6 -11.97 24.85 2.01
CA LYS A 6 -10.84 25.53 1.37
C LYS A 6 -9.68 24.55 1.30
N PHE A 7 -9.34 24.05 0.11
CA PHE A 7 -8.07 23.38 -0.13
C PHE A 7 -6.95 24.40 0.08
N ALA A 8 -6.19 24.24 1.17
CA ALA A 8 -4.97 25.02 1.40
C ALA A 8 -3.86 24.48 0.48
N CYS A 9 -3.33 25.37 -0.35
CA CYS A 9 -2.11 25.14 -1.11
C CYS A 9 -0.95 25.09 -0.11
N VAL A 10 -0.27 23.94 0.03
CA VAL A 10 1.02 23.91 0.72
C VAL A 10 2.03 24.52 -0.25
N CYS A 11 2.37 25.79 -0.03
CA CYS A 11 3.48 26.43 -0.70
C CYS A 11 4.76 25.60 -0.47
N CYS A 12 5.36 25.10 -1.56
CA CYS A 12 6.74 24.67 -1.52
C CYS A 12 7.62 25.86 -1.11
N ALA A 13 8.21 25.79 0.07
CA ALA A 13 9.33 26.64 0.44
C ALA A 13 10.58 26.16 -0.32
N ALA A 14 10.73 26.57 -1.57
CA ALA A 14 11.99 26.86 -2.27
C ALA A 14 11.74 26.95 -3.79
N ARG A 15 12.12 28.10 -4.37
CA ARG A 15 12.00 28.54 -5.77
C ARG A 15 10.60 28.94 -6.22
N SER A 16 10.40 30.26 -6.24
CA SER A 16 9.37 30.97 -6.98
C SER A 16 9.47 30.63 -8.48
N ILE A 17 8.65 29.68 -8.94
CA ILE A 17 8.28 29.62 -10.36
C ILE A 17 7.01 30.46 -10.49
N ALA A 18 7.18 31.71 -10.92
CA ALA A 18 6.06 32.51 -11.38
C ALA A 18 5.49 31.85 -12.65
N ASN A 19 4.17 31.66 -12.70
CA ASN A 19 3.38 31.01 -13.76
C ASN A 19 3.22 29.48 -13.69
N CYS A 20 2.65 28.97 -12.59
CA CYS A 20 1.81 27.77 -12.70
C CYS A 20 0.38 28.23 -13.05
N SER A 21 0.04 28.24 -14.34
CA SER A 21 -1.34 28.52 -14.76
C SER A 21 -2.30 27.52 -14.12
N ALA A 22 -3.33 28.01 -13.44
CA ALA A 22 -4.45 27.22 -12.90
C ALA A 22 -5.17 26.36 -13.96
N SER A 23 -4.88 26.57 -15.27
CA SER A 23 -5.35 25.71 -16.36
C SER A 23 -4.75 24.30 -16.34
N LYS A 24 -3.50 24.12 -15.88
CA LYS A 24 -2.86 22.77 -15.82
C LYS A 24 -3.35 21.89 -14.67
N LEU A 25 -4.15 22.43 -13.74
CA LEU A 25 -4.84 21.66 -12.68
C LEU A 25 -6.28 21.25 -13.08
N ARG A 26 -6.75 21.66 -14.27
CA ARG A 26 -8.11 21.34 -14.76
C ARG A 26 -8.15 20.04 -15.57
N ASP A 27 -7.09 19.74 -16.33
CA ASP A 27 -6.95 18.48 -17.06
C ASP A 27 -6.44 17.37 -16.13
N GLY A 28 -7.37 16.55 -15.63
CA GLY A 28 -7.06 15.41 -14.77
C GLY A 28 -8.00 15.21 -13.59
N LYS A 29 -9.02 16.06 -13.40
CA LYS A 29 -10.05 15.82 -12.40
C LYS A 29 -10.91 14.63 -12.84
N GLN A 30 -11.03 13.64 -11.94
CA GLN A 30 -11.91 12.51 -12.09
C GLN A 30 -12.81 12.41 -10.87
N ALA A 31 -14.10 12.14 -11.08
CA ALA A 31 -14.99 11.70 -10.01
C ALA A 31 -15.18 10.19 -10.13
N MET A 32 -15.40 9.53 -8.98
CA MET A 32 -15.67 8.10 -8.94
C MET A 32 -17.08 7.88 -8.40
N LEU A 33 -17.88 7.05 -9.08
CA LEU A 33 -19.13 6.51 -8.55
C LEU A 33 -18.93 5.06 -8.17
N TYR A 34 -19.52 4.69 -7.05
CA TYR A 34 -19.47 3.32 -6.54
C TYR A 34 -20.89 2.77 -6.46
N LYS A 35 -21.09 1.57 -7.02
CA LYS A 35 -22.33 0.80 -6.83
C LYS A 35 -22.08 -0.27 -5.79
N TYR A 36 -23.03 -0.40 -4.87
CA TYR A 36 -23.01 -1.41 -3.83
C TYR A 36 -24.09 -2.45 -4.07
N ASP A 37 -23.89 -3.67 -3.57
CA ASP A 37 -24.96 -4.65 -3.40
C ASP A 37 -25.70 -4.48 -2.06
N GLN A 38 -26.66 -5.35 -1.78
CA GLN A 38 -27.44 -5.33 -0.53
C GLN A 38 -26.59 -5.57 0.73
N LEU A 39 -25.39 -6.15 0.57
CA LEU A 39 -24.45 -6.42 1.65
C LEU A 39 -23.37 -5.32 1.76
N ASN A 40 -23.57 -4.17 1.12
CA ASN A 40 -22.66 -3.03 1.10
C ASN A 40 -21.27 -3.34 0.51
N ARG A 41 -21.20 -4.30 -0.43
CA ARG A 41 -19.98 -4.64 -1.17
C ARG A 41 -19.94 -3.87 -2.48
N ILE A 42 -18.77 -3.35 -2.87
CA ILE A 42 -18.62 -2.57 -4.11
C ILE A 42 -18.69 -3.51 -5.30
N THR A 43 -19.75 -3.45 -6.10
CA THR A 43 -19.89 -4.24 -7.33
C THR A 43 -19.37 -3.52 -8.56
N LYS A 44 -19.36 -2.18 -8.54
CA LYS A 44 -18.88 -1.34 -9.65
C LYS A 44 -18.18 -0.10 -9.13
N SER A 45 -17.03 0.20 -9.72
CA SER A 45 -16.37 1.50 -9.63
C SER A 45 -16.37 2.14 -11.01
N ARG A 46 -16.78 3.40 -11.10
CA ARG A 46 -17.06 4.09 -12.36
C ARG A 46 -16.40 5.46 -12.37
N SER A 47 -15.51 5.69 -13.34
CA SER A 47 -14.77 6.95 -13.46
C SER A 47 -15.50 7.94 -14.36
N LEU A 48 -15.69 9.17 -13.89
CA LEU A 48 -16.19 10.30 -14.68
C LEU A 48 -15.03 11.25 -14.97
N ALA A 49 -14.71 11.41 -16.25
CA ALA A 49 -13.81 12.48 -16.66
C ALA A 49 -14.49 13.84 -16.45
N PHE A 50 -13.74 14.80 -15.92
CA PHE A 50 -14.15 16.20 -15.90
C PHE A 50 -13.62 16.90 -17.15
N GLY A 51 -14.51 17.62 -17.86
CA GLY A 51 -14.19 18.38 -19.06
C GLY A 51 -15.29 19.40 -19.36
N ASN A 52 -14.99 20.49 -20.05
CA ASN A 52 -15.95 21.58 -20.31
C ASN A 52 -16.71 22.05 -19.05
N ASN A 53 -16.00 22.18 -17.93
CA ASN A 53 -16.55 22.57 -16.62
C ASN A 53 -17.66 21.65 -16.07
N ALA A 54 -17.80 20.43 -16.57
CA ALA A 54 -18.77 19.44 -16.11
C ALA A 54 -18.15 18.03 -16.03
N TYR A 55 -18.80 17.14 -15.29
CA TYR A 55 -18.49 15.70 -15.39
C TYR A 55 -19.20 15.12 -16.62
N ALA A 56 -18.49 14.31 -17.39
CA ALA A 56 -19.04 13.69 -18.58
C ALA A 56 -20.26 12.81 -18.22
N ALA A 57 -21.31 12.90 -19.04
CA ALA A 57 -22.40 11.93 -18.99
C ALA A 57 -21.87 10.53 -19.32
N ARG A 58 -22.45 9.50 -18.70
CA ARG A 58 -22.02 8.12 -18.92
C ARG A 58 -22.80 7.47 -20.04
N SER A 59 -22.08 6.85 -20.97
CA SER A 59 -22.61 5.91 -21.94
C SER A 59 -21.66 4.71 -22.03
N GLY A 60 -22.22 3.51 -21.91
CA GLY A 60 -21.46 2.27 -21.92
C GLY A 60 -20.38 2.16 -20.83
N ASP A 61 -19.43 1.28 -21.08
CA ASP A 61 -18.23 1.13 -20.26
C ASP A 61 -17.15 2.13 -20.72
N GLN A 62 -16.49 2.75 -19.76
CA GLN A 62 -15.55 3.85 -19.98
C GLN A 62 -14.18 3.56 -19.37
N LYS A 63 -13.27 4.53 -19.55
CA LYS A 63 -11.90 4.48 -19.06
C LYS A 63 -11.87 4.27 -17.55
N TYR A 64 -10.97 3.41 -17.09
CA TYR A 64 -10.76 3.13 -15.65
C TYR A 64 -11.96 2.60 -14.88
N ASP A 65 -13.00 2.14 -15.58
CA ASP A 65 -14.09 1.41 -14.94
C ASP A 65 -13.59 0.06 -14.43
N GLU A 66 -14.19 -0.36 -13.30
CA GLU A 66 -13.88 -1.63 -12.67
C GLU A 66 -15.17 -2.34 -12.27
N ASP A 67 -15.24 -3.62 -12.57
CA ASP A 67 -16.33 -4.51 -12.20
C ASP A 67 -15.84 -5.58 -11.25
N TYR A 68 -16.63 -5.82 -10.21
CA TYR A 68 -16.32 -6.68 -9.09
C TYR A 68 -17.44 -7.71 -8.92
N SER A 69 -17.08 -8.95 -8.64
CA SER A 69 -18.03 -9.97 -8.16
C SER A 69 -17.51 -10.62 -6.89
N TYR A 70 -18.40 -11.24 -6.13
CA TYR A 70 -18.10 -11.84 -4.84
C TYR A 70 -18.77 -13.19 -4.70
N ASP A 71 -18.17 -14.07 -3.89
CA ASP A 71 -18.81 -15.31 -3.45
C ASP A 71 -19.81 -15.02 -2.31
N ALA A 72 -20.50 -16.09 -1.88
CA ALA A 72 -21.44 -16.02 -0.75
C ALA A 72 -20.74 -15.71 0.59
N ASN A 73 -19.44 -16.03 0.71
CA ASN A 73 -18.63 -15.75 1.90
C ASN A 73 -18.05 -14.32 1.93
N GLY A 74 -18.25 -13.55 0.87
CA GLY A 74 -17.77 -12.18 0.73
C GLY A 74 -16.35 -12.03 0.21
N ASN A 75 -15.74 -13.07 -0.34
CA ASN A 75 -14.46 -12.97 -1.04
C ASN A 75 -14.68 -12.49 -2.48
N ILE A 76 -13.78 -11.65 -2.99
CA ILE A 76 -13.81 -11.21 -4.40
C ILE A 76 -13.60 -12.39 -5.35
N LEU A 77 -14.51 -12.62 -6.30
CA LEU A 77 -14.38 -13.69 -7.31
C LEU A 77 -13.79 -13.18 -8.62
N THR A 78 -14.17 -11.99 -9.04
CA THR A 78 -13.64 -11.39 -10.28
C THR A 78 -13.34 -9.92 -10.13
N LEU A 79 -12.31 -9.47 -10.84
CA LEU A 79 -11.97 -8.07 -11.02
C LEU A 79 -11.65 -7.81 -12.48
N LYS A 80 -12.53 -7.06 -13.15
CA LYS A 80 -12.32 -6.60 -14.52
C LYS A 80 -11.96 -5.13 -14.50
N ARG A 81 -10.80 -4.76 -15.06
CA ARG A 81 -10.31 -3.38 -15.10
C ARG A 81 -10.15 -2.89 -16.53
N ARG A 82 -10.51 -1.63 -16.75
CA ARG A 82 -10.34 -0.96 -18.04
C ARG A 82 -9.20 0.05 -18.02
N ASP A 83 -8.52 0.19 -19.15
CA ASP A 83 -7.42 1.13 -19.34
C ASP A 83 -7.91 2.56 -19.69
N ASP A 84 -6.96 3.42 -20.05
CA ASP A 84 -7.19 4.79 -20.49
C ASP A 84 -7.82 4.89 -21.90
N LYS A 85 -8.04 3.75 -22.57
CA LYS A 85 -8.74 3.59 -23.85
C LYS A 85 -10.06 2.83 -23.69
N ALA A 86 -10.51 2.56 -22.46
CA ALA A 86 -11.71 1.77 -22.12
C ALA A 86 -11.63 0.28 -22.51
N THR A 87 -10.44 -0.20 -22.86
CA THR A 87 -10.18 -1.60 -23.19
C THR A 87 -9.99 -2.40 -21.91
N VAL A 88 -10.37 -3.68 -21.91
CA VAL A 88 -10.07 -4.57 -20.77
C VAL A 88 -8.56 -4.73 -20.68
N MET A 89 -7.96 -4.18 -19.62
CA MET A 89 -6.53 -4.35 -19.32
C MET A 89 -6.32 -5.63 -18.51
N ASP A 90 -7.23 -5.90 -17.58
CA ASP A 90 -7.18 -7.07 -16.72
C ASP A 90 -8.57 -7.69 -16.56
N ASP A 91 -8.60 -9.02 -16.58
CA ASP A 91 -9.77 -9.83 -16.26
C ASP A 91 -9.34 -10.93 -15.29
N PHE A 92 -9.29 -10.57 -14.00
CA PHE A 92 -8.87 -11.49 -12.95
C PHE A 92 -10.03 -12.33 -12.47
N ASN A 93 -9.74 -13.63 -12.30
CA ASN A 93 -10.59 -14.58 -11.62
C ASN A 93 -9.82 -15.08 -10.41
N TYR A 94 -10.43 -15.07 -9.24
CA TYR A 94 -9.81 -15.43 -7.97
C TYR A 94 -10.43 -16.72 -7.44
N SER A 95 -9.59 -17.59 -6.89
CA SER A 95 -10.02 -18.77 -6.16
C SER A 95 -9.42 -18.78 -4.76
N TYR A 96 -10.10 -19.44 -3.84
CA TYR A 96 -9.76 -19.48 -2.43
C TYR A 96 -9.65 -20.93 -1.96
N TYR A 97 -8.87 -21.15 -0.91
CA TYR A 97 -8.90 -22.44 -0.22
C TYR A 97 -10.27 -22.66 0.42
N ALA A 98 -10.83 -23.85 0.25
CA ALA A 98 -12.15 -24.21 0.74
C ALA A 98 -12.31 -23.87 2.23
N ASN A 99 -13.45 -23.28 2.59
CA ASN A 99 -13.77 -22.84 3.96
C ASN A 99 -12.79 -21.82 4.56
N THR A 100 -12.05 -21.10 3.71
CA THR A 100 -11.17 -20.01 4.16
C THR A 100 -11.30 -18.78 3.26
N ASN A 101 -10.83 -17.63 3.76
CA ASN A 101 -10.70 -16.40 2.99
C ASN A 101 -9.28 -16.19 2.42
N ARG A 102 -8.50 -17.28 2.28
CA ARG A 102 -7.12 -17.24 1.78
C ARG A 102 -7.08 -17.43 0.27
N LEU A 103 -6.49 -16.48 -0.44
CA LEU A 103 -6.39 -16.50 -1.88
C LEU A 103 -5.49 -17.65 -2.34
N LEU A 104 -6.04 -18.61 -3.08
CA LEU A 104 -5.30 -19.73 -3.65
C LEU A 104 -4.63 -19.34 -4.97
N LYS A 105 -5.38 -18.69 -5.86
CA LYS A 105 -4.90 -18.33 -7.20
C LYS A 105 -5.61 -17.11 -7.74
N HIS A 106 -4.93 -16.31 -8.53
CA HIS A 106 -5.54 -15.40 -9.48
C HIS A 106 -5.24 -15.84 -10.91
N LYS A 107 -6.21 -15.66 -11.82
CA LYS A 107 -6.12 -15.97 -13.26
C LYS A 107 -6.00 -17.47 -13.58
N THR A 108 -6.57 -17.92 -14.70
CA THR A 108 -6.55 -19.33 -15.10
C THR A 108 -5.12 -19.86 -15.35
N ALA A 109 -4.20 -19.00 -15.80
CA ALA A 109 -2.85 -19.38 -16.26
C ALA A 109 -1.68 -18.60 -15.61
N GLY A 110 -1.77 -18.19 -14.35
CA GLY A 110 -0.58 -17.73 -13.61
C GLY A 110 -0.89 -16.94 -12.35
N GLY A 111 -0.22 -17.27 -11.24
CA GLY A 111 -0.36 -16.58 -9.96
C GLY A 111 -1.02 -17.42 -8.88
N ALA A 112 -0.36 -18.50 -8.44
CA ALA A 112 -0.79 -19.30 -7.30
C ALA A 112 -0.05 -18.89 -6.03
N TYR A 113 -0.70 -19.08 -4.88
CA TYR A 113 -0.16 -18.74 -3.57
C TYR A 113 -0.28 -19.94 -2.63
N GLU A 114 0.77 -20.19 -1.87
CA GLU A 114 0.80 -21.24 -0.86
C GLU A 114 1.00 -20.63 0.52
N TYR A 115 0.42 -21.26 1.54
CA TYR A 115 0.40 -20.78 2.91
C TYR A 115 0.80 -21.90 3.87
N ASP A 116 1.42 -21.51 4.97
CA ASP A 116 1.62 -22.41 6.10
C ASP A 116 0.31 -22.64 6.90
N THR A 117 0.36 -23.54 7.87
CA THR A 117 -0.76 -23.86 8.76
C THR A 117 -1.21 -22.65 9.59
N THR A 118 -0.30 -21.73 9.92
CA THR A 118 -0.59 -20.50 10.67
C THR A 118 -1.13 -19.36 9.81
N GLY A 119 -1.12 -19.52 8.47
CA GLY A 119 -1.63 -18.59 7.49
C GLY A 119 -0.65 -17.58 6.94
N ASN A 120 0.65 -17.72 7.17
CA ASN A 120 1.62 -16.89 6.46
C ASN A 120 1.79 -17.41 5.03
N ARG A 121 1.94 -16.50 4.07
CA ARG A 121 2.31 -16.87 2.69
C ARG A 121 3.75 -17.41 2.67
N ILE A 122 3.92 -18.60 2.10
CA ILE A 122 5.20 -19.30 1.93
C ILE A 122 5.67 -19.35 0.47
N ALA A 123 4.78 -19.23 -0.51
CA ALA A 123 5.16 -19.14 -1.91
C ALA A 123 4.20 -18.29 -2.75
N LYS A 124 4.75 -17.68 -3.80
CA LYS A 124 4.04 -17.13 -4.96
C LYS A 124 4.60 -17.80 -6.21
N ILE A 125 3.73 -18.42 -7.00
CA ILE A 125 4.11 -19.18 -8.19
C ILE A 125 3.44 -18.56 -9.41
N VAL A 126 4.25 -18.08 -10.35
CA VAL A 126 3.81 -17.53 -11.63
C VAL A 126 4.19 -18.54 -12.71
N SER A 127 3.22 -19.35 -13.12
CA SER A 127 3.37 -20.34 -14.18
C SER A 127 2.47 -19.98 -15.36
N THR A 128 3.06 -19.40 -16.40
CA THR A 128 2.47 -19.16 -17.72
C THR A 128 3.16 -20.08 -18.75
N PRO A 129 2.63 -20.23 -19.98
CA PRO A 129 3.30 -21.02 -21.02
C PRO A 129 4.73 -20.57 -21.35
N THR A 130 5.11 -19.33 -21.01
CA THR A 130 6.41 -18.72 -21.31
C THR A 130 7.25 -18.43 -20.07
N LYS A 131 6.72 -18.64 -18.86
CA LYS A 131 7.36 -18.20 -17.61
C LYS A 131 7.01 -19.14 -16.47
N SER A 132 8.01 -19.59 -15.72
CA SER A 132 7.82 -20.37 -14.49
C SER A 132 8.69 -19.78 -13.38
N ASP A 133 8.17 -18.75 -12.72
CA ASP A 133 8.83 -18.09 -11.59
C ASP A 133 8.19 -18.49 -10.27
N THR A 134 9.02 -18.80 -9.28
CA THR A 134 8.60 -19.06 -7.90
C THR A 134 9.36 -18.12 -6.96
N THR A 135 8.61 -17.39 -6.14
CA THR A 135 9.13 -16.63 -5.01
C THR A 135 8.71 -17.35 -3.73
N ALA A 136 9.67 -17.86 -2.97
CA ALA A 136 9.43 -18.56 -1.71
C ALA A 136 9.93 -17.73 -0.51
N TYR A 137 9.20 -17.78 0.60
CA TYR A 137 9.48 -17.01 1.81
C TYR A 137 9.84 -17.94 2.95
N VAL A 138 11.10 -17.93 3.37
CA VAL A 138 11.55 -18.64 4.57
C VAL A 138 11.38 -17.72 5.77
N ARG A 139 10.80 -18.24 6.85
CA ARG A 139 10.45 -17.46 8.04
C ARG A 139 11.04 -18.05 9.31
N ASP A 140 11.23 -17.20 10.31
CA ASP A 140 11.51 -17.63 11.68
C ASP A 140 10.25 -18.18 12.37
N ALA A 141 10.41 -18.69 13.60
CA ALA A 141 9.29 -19.20 14.40
C ALA A 141 8.26 -18.12 14.78
N SER A 142 8.64 -16.84 14.74
CA SER A 142 7.74 -15.70 14.98
C SER A 142 6.96 -15.29 13.73
N GLY A 143 7.30 -15.83 12.55
CA GLY A 143 6.70 -15.52 11.26
C GLY A 143 7.38 -14.38 10.49
N ASN A 144 8.51 -13.84 10.95
CA ASN A 144 9.28 -12.83 10.20
C ASN A 144 10.02 -13.49 9.03
N VAL A 145 10.14 -12.79 7.90
CA VAL A 145 10.83 -13.32 6.71
C VAL A 145 12.33 -13.24 6.92
N MET A 146 13.02 -14.38 6.95
CA MET A 146 14.48 -14.44 7.03
C MET A 146 15.13 -14.30 5.65
N THR A 147 14.58 -14.95 4.64
CA THR A 147 15.12 -14.93 3.28
C THR A 147 14.02 -15.20 2.27
N VAL A 148 14.07 -14.47 1.16
CA VAL A 148 13.23 -14.66 -0.02
C VAL A 148 14.07 -15.33 -1.09
N TYR A 149 13.59 -16.47 -1.56
CA TYR A 149 14.21 -17.23 -2.65
C TYR A 149 13.45 -16.96 -3.95
N ASN A 150 14.19 -16.67 -5.02
CA ASN A 150 13.66 -16.58 -6.37
C ASN A 150 14.18 -17.78 -7.16
N ASN A 151 13.29 -18.66 -7.62
CA ASN A 151 13.64 -19.88 -8.36
C ASN A 151 14.76 -20.69 -7.66
N ARG A 152 14.56 -20.99 -6.37
CA ARG A 152 15.51 -21.72 -5.49
C ARG A 152 16.85 -21.02 -5.24
N THR A 153 17.06 -19.80 -5.73
CA THR A 153 18.26 -19.00 -5.47
C THR A 153 17.94 -17.98 -4.38
N ALA A 154 18.77 -17.89 -3.35
CA ALA A 154 18.63 -16.85 -2.32
C ALA A 154 18.75 -15.47 -2.98
N GLY A 155 17.71 -14.65 -2.85
CA GLY A 155 17.60 -13.38 -3.55
C GLY A 155 17.69 -12.18 -2.63
N GLU A 156 16.85 -12.15 -1.60
CA GLU A 156 16.68 -11.00 -0.71
C GLU A 156 16.64 -11.48 0.74
N ALA A 157 17.47 -10.93 1.61
CA ALA A 157 17.44 -11.15 3.06
C ALA A 157 17.06 -9.84 3.77
N PRO A 158 15.90 -9.76 4.42
CA PRO A 158 15.51 -8.55 5.16
C PRO A 158 16.47 -8.24 6.32
N ILE A 159 16.74 -6.96 6.53
CA ILE A 159 17.51 -6.46 7.67
C ILE A 159 16.53 -5.95 8.72
N TYR A 160 16.65 -6.45 9.95
CA TYR A 160 15.75 -6.10 11.04
C TYR A 160 16.45 -5.30 12.14
N GLY A 161 15.72 -4.33 12.69
CA GLY A 161 15.93 -3.74 14.02
C GLY A 161 14.70 -4.01 14.88
N SER A 162 14.01 -2.96 15.33
CA SER A 162 12.66 -3.09 15.92
C SER A 162 11.55 -3.41 14.89
N GLY A 163 11.87 -3.29 13.61
CA GLY A 163 11.07 -3.66 12.45
C GLY A 163 11.99 -3.86 11.26
N ARG A 164 11.45 -4.12 10.06
CA ARG A 164 12.28 -4.18 8.86
C ARG A 164 12.82 -2.78 8.54
N ILE A 165 14.13 -2.69 8.33
CA ILE A 165 14.83 -1.43 8.03
C ILE A 165 15.54 -1.47 6.68
N GLY A 166 15.48 -2.59 5.96
CA GLY A 166 16.17 -2.75 4.69
C GLY A 166 16.21 -4.18 4.19
N GLU A 167 17.03 -4.40 3.15
CA GLU A 167 17.29 -5.69 2.54
C GLU A 167 18.77 -5.83 2.14
N TYR A 168 19.23 -7.09 2.10
CA TYR A 168 20.54 -7.50 1.64
C TYR A 168 20.41 -8.52 0.50
N MET A 169 21.16 -8.34 -0.59
CA MET A 169 21.02 -9.13 -1.82
C MET A 169 22.00 -10.31 -1.94
N GLY A 170 22.95 -10.51 -1.00
CA GLY A 170 23.79 -11.72 -0.94
C GLY A 170 24.78 -11.97 -2.09
N LYS A 171 24.94 -11.06 -3.04
CA LYS A 171 25.77 -11.24 -4.25
C LYS A 171 27.18 -10.66 -4.09
N GLU A 172 27.84 -10.95 -2.98
CA GLU A 172 29.23 -10.53 -2.76
C GLU A 172 30.18 -11.39 -3.62
N LYS A 173 31.15 -10.73 -4.27
CA LYS A 173 32.25 -11.42 -4.93
C LYS A 173 33.39 -11.59 -3.94
N GLU A 174 33.86 -12.83 -3.77
CA GLU A 174 34.98 -13.13 -2.88
C GLU A 174 36.21 -12.27 -3.22
N GLY A 175 36.85 -11.69 -2.20
CA GLY A 175 37.99 -10.80 -2.35
C GLY A 175 37.67 -9.35 -2.75
N TYR A 176 36.39 -8.97 -2.92
CA TYR A 176 36.00 -7.60 -3.29
C TYR A 176 34.96 -7.01 -2.34
N GLN A 177 35.18 -5.75 -1.92
CA GLN A 177 34.11 -4.96 -1.32
C GLN A 177 33.09 -4.61 -2.41
N THR A 178 31.94 -5.28 -2.37
CA THR A 178 30.87 -5.06 -3.34
C THR A 178 29.84 -4.10 -2.74
N PHE A 179 29.72 -2.91 -3.33
CA PHE A 179 28.67 -1.94 -2.98
C PHE A 179 27.37 -2.24 -3.73
N ASN A 180 26.29 -1.59 -3.32
CA ASN A 180 24.94 -1.75 -3.85
C ASN A 180 24.28 -3.10 -3.52
N LEU A 181 24.68 -3.70 -2.40
CA LEU A 181 24.11 -4.97 -1.93
C LEU A 181 23.19 -4.80 -0.73
N ARG A 182 23.37 -3.72 0.04
CA ARG A 182 22.47 -3.36 1.15
C ARG A 182 21.62 -2.17 0.74
N LYS A 183 20.33 -2.27 0.96
CA LYS A 183 19.38 -1.17 0.80
C LYS A 183 18.67 -0.92 2.12
N TYR A 184 18.37 0.34 2.40
CA TYR A 184 17.75 0.80 3.64
C TYR A 184 16.47 1.57 3.37
N GLU A 185 15.45 1.32 4.18
CA GLU A 185 14.11 1.90 4.07
C GLU A 185 14.01 3.19 4.88
N LEU A 186 13.54 4.27 4.26
CA LEU A 186 13.13 5.50 4.91
C LEU A 186 11.61 5.52 4.99
N THR A 187 11.09 5.27 6.19
CA THR A 187 9.65 5.13 6.44
C THR A 187 9.05 6.34 7.16
N ASN A 188 7.75 6.55 6.97
CA ASN A 188 6.98 7.53 7.74
C ASN A 188 6.38 6.92 9.03
N HIS A 189 5.59 7.70 9.76
CA HIS A 189 4.95 7.29 11.02
C HIS A 189 3.96 6.13 10.88
N LEU A 190 3.45 5.85 9.68
CA LEU A 190 2.56 4.72 9.37
C LEU A 190 3.33 3.48 8.91
N GLY A 191 4.66 3.59 8.75
CA GLY A 191 5.48 2.54 8.14
C GLY A 191 5.38 2.49 6.62
N ASN A 192 4.98 3.58 5.96
CA ASN A 192 5.05 3.66 4.49
C ASN A 192 6.50 3.90 4.06
N VAL A 193 7.02 3.10 3.14
CA VAL A 193 8.38 3.24 2.60
C VAL A 193 8.42 4.37 1.58
N LEU A 194 8.88 5.56 1.99
CA LEU A 194 8.91 6.73 1.12
C LEU A 194 10.12 6.74 0.18
N ALA A 195 11.26 6.23 0.66
CA ALA A 195 12.47 6.13 -0.14
C ALA A 195 13.29 4.93 0.32
N VAL A 196 14.02 4.34 -0.63
CA VAL A 196 14.99 3.27 -0.38
C VAL A 196 16.33 3.75 -0.88
N ILE A 197 17.33 3.75 0.00
CA ILE A 197 18.71 4.16 -0.32
C ILE A 197 19.63 2.95 -0.30
N SER A 198 20.68 2.99 -1.09
CA SER A 198 21.70 1.94 -1.18
C SER A 198 22.94 2.31 -0.37
N ASP A 199 23.70 1.30 0.06
CA ASP A 199 25.05 1.47 0.62
C ASP A 199 26.08 2.00 -0.39
N LYS A 200 25.72 2.12 -1.67
CA LYS A 200 26.53 2.79 -2.69
C LYS A 200 26.52 4.31 -2.53
N VAL A 201 27.67 4.86 -2.16
CA VAL A 201 27.93 6.30 -2.08
C VAL A 201 28.61 6.78 -3.37
N ASN A 202 28.05 7.84 -3.97
CA ASN A 202 28.68 8.54 -5.09
C ASN A 202 29.32 9.83 -4.58
N LEU A 203 30.56 10.08 -5.01
CA LEU A 203 31.28 11.31 -4.71
C LEU A 203 31.05 12.31 -5.84
N TYR A 204 30.77 13.55 -5.47
CA TYR A 204 30.56 14.65 -6.39
C TYR A 204 31.50 15.79 -6.05
N GLY A 205 31.98 16.46 -7.08
CA GLY A 205 32.99 17.49 -6.98
C GLY A 205 32.88 18.52 -8.10
N HIS A 206 33.47 19.68 -7.87
CA HIS A 206 33.77 20.67 -8.90
C HIS A 206 35.29 20.90 -8.94
N ASP A 207 35.82 21.38 -10.06
CA ASP A 207 37.23 21.76 -10.22
C ASP A 207 38.23 20.70 -9.72
N ASN A 208 38.03 19.43 -10.09
CA ASN A 208 38.85 18.28 -9.67
C ASN A 208 38.94 18.03 -8.16
N ARG A 209 38.04 18.61 -7.36
CA ARG A 209 37.94 18.38 -5.91
C ARG A 209 36.60 17.72 -5.56
N LEU A 210 36.64 16.60 -4.84
CA LEU A 210 35.44 15.91 -4.37
C LEU A 210 34.98 16.51 -3.04
N ASP A 211 33.83 17.20 -3.05
CA ASP A 211 33.34 17.99 -1.91
C ASP A 211 32.00 17.50 -1.34
N SER A 212 31.37 16.50 -1.94
CA SER A 212 30.15 15.92 -1.38
C SER A 212 30.02 14.42 -1.65
N ALA A 213 29.41 13.73 -0.68
CA ALA A 213 29.09 12.31 -0.74
C ALA A 213 27.57 12.15 -0.69
N ARG A 214 26.99 11.41 -1.63
CA ARG A 214 25.53 11.18 -1.69
C ARG A 214 25.25 9.69 -1.85
N ALA A 215 24.35 9.17 -1.01
CA ALA A 215 23.87 7.81 -1.17
C ALA A 215 23.03 7.68 -2.45
N THR A 216 23.12 6.53 -3.11
CA THR A 216 22.32 6.24 -4.29
C THR A 216 20.89 5.92 -3.88
N VAL A 217 19.90 6.61 -4.46
CA VAL A 217 18.48 6.29 -4.26
C VAL A 217 18.10 5.10 -5.16
N ALA A 218 17.60 4.03 -4.56
CA ALA A 218 17.13 2.83 -5.25
C ALA A 218 15.67 2.97 -5.71
N SER A 219 14.80 3.49 -4.84
CA SER A 219 13.41 3.84 -5.16
C SER A 219 12.93 5.01 -4.30
N ALA A 220 11.90 5.72 -4.74
CA ALA A 220 11.16 6.68 -3.93
C ALA A 220 9.71 6.75 -4.40
N SER A 221 8.76 6.83 -3.47
CA SER A 221 7.33 6.90 -3.76
C SER A 221 6.59 7.68 -2.69
N ASP A 222 5.78 8.66 -3.13
CA ASP A 222 4.81 9.31 -2.27
C ASP A 222 3.44 8.62 -2.37
N TYR A 223 2.74 8.49 -1.25
CA TYR A 223 1.46 7.78 -1.17
C TYR A 223 0.31 8.72 -0.82
N TYR A 224 -0.85 8.51 -1.46
CA TYR A 224 -2.13 8.95 -0.93
C TYR A 224 -2.44 8.21 0.38
N PRO A 225 -3.35 8.73 1.23
CA PRO A 225 -3.69 8.09 2.52
C PRO A 225 -4.09 6.60 2.41
N GLY A 226 -4.69 6.20 1.29
CA GLY A 226 -5.06 4.80 1.04
C GLY A 226 -3.95 3.89 0.52
N GLY A 227 -2.71 4.37 0.42
CA GLY A 227 -1.55 3.60 -0.04
C GLY A 227 -1.33 3.57 -1.55
N LEU A 228 -2.14 4.30 -2.32
CA LEU A 228 -1.93 4.46 -3.77
C LEU A 228 -0.74 5.40 -4.01
N GLY A 229 0.18 5.00 -4.90
CA GLY A 229 1.30 5.86 -5.30
C GLY A 229 0.83 7.10 -6.08
N MET A 230 1.39 8.26 -5.75
CA MET A 230 1.07 9.53 -6.42
C MET A 230 1.74 9.58 -7.80
N LYS A 231 0.94 9.66 -8.86
CA LYS A 231 1.46 9.76 -10.23
C LYS A 231 2.36 10.99 -10.37
N GLY A 232 3.57 10.79 -10.91
CA GLY A 232 4.57 11.85 -11.08
C GLY A 232 5.43 12.12 -9.83
N ARG A 233 5.18 11.44 -8.71
CA ARG A 233 5.99 11.49 -7.49
C ARG A 233 6.50 10.09 -7.12
N GLN A 234 7.04 9.41 -8.13
CA GLN A 234 7.60 8.06 -8.01
C GLN A 234 8.90 7.99 -8.81
N PHE A 235 9.87 7.28 -8.26
CA PHE A 235 11.17 7.00 -8.85
C PHE A 235 11.48 5.52 -8.63
N ASN A 236 11.67 4.75 -9.71
CA ASN A 236 12.07 3.35 -9.66
C ASN A 236 11.24 2.46 -8.70
N ASP A 237 9.96 2.76 -8.53
CA ASP A 237 9.04 2.09 -7.59
C ASP A 237 8.90 0.58 -7.84
N LYS A 238 9.19 0.10 -9.06
CA LYS A 238 9.17 -1.33 -9.40
C LYS A 238 10.39 -2.10 -8.88
N ASN A 239 11.47 -1.41 -8.50
CA ASN A 239 12.73 -2.05 -8.09
C ASN A 239 12.72 -2.47 -6.61
N TYR A 240 11.61 -2.23 -5.91
CA TYR A 240 11.50 -2.51 -4.49
C TYR A 240 10.12 -3.11 -4.16
N ARG A 241 10.12 -4.11 -3.27
CA ARG A 241 8.98 -5.01 -3.03
C ARG A 241 7.94 -4.45 -2.06
N TYR A 242 8.37 -3.65 -1.09
CA TYR A 242 7.52 -3.19 0.00
C TYR A 242 7.16 -1.72 -0.16
N GLY A 243 6.01 -1.31 0.38
CA GLY A 243 5.55 0.07 0.22
C GLY A 243 4.68 0.55 1.37
N PHE A 244 3.36 0.42 1.22
CA PHE A 244 2.40 0.91 2.19
C PHE A 244 2.34 0.04 3.45
N GLN A 245 2.41 0.67 4.63
CA GLN A 245 2.43 0.02 5.95
C GLN A 245 3.38 -1.19 6.05
N ASN A 246 4.55 -1.10 5.44
CA ASN A 246 5.57 -2.15 5.33
C ASN A 246 5.10 -3.47 4.67
N GLN A 247 3.94 -3.45 4.01
CA GLN A 247 3.40 -4.62 3.34
C GLN A 247 4.00 -4.80 1.94
N GLU A 248 4.05 -6.06 1.51
CA GLU A 248 4.51 -6.42 0.19
C GLU A 248 3.48 -6.03 -0.86
N ARG A 249 3.93 -5.36 -1.92
CA ARG A 249 3.10 -5.00 -3.06
C ARG A 249 3.04 -6.13 -4.07
N ASP A 250 1.84 -6.46 -4.52
CA ASP A 250 1.65 -7.27 -5.73
C ASP A 250 1.52 -6.33 -6.94
N GLY A 251 2.56 -6.30 -7.77
CA GLY A 251 2.62 -5.40 -8.93
C GLY A 251 1.59 -5.70 -10.03
N GLU A 252 1.12 -6.95 -10.15
CA GLU A 252 0.13 -7.34 -11.17
C GLU A 252 -1.27 -6.85 -10.76
N MET A 253 -1.60 -7.04 -9.49
CA MET A 253 -2.91 -6.68 -8.96
C MET A 253 -2.99 -5.23 -8.50
N GLY A 254 -1.86 -4.59 -8.19
CA GLY A 254 -1.84 -3.28 -7.55
C GLY A 254 -2.37 -3.33 -6.11
N THR A 255 -2.19 -4.47 -5.42
CA THR A 255 -2.63 -4.68 -4.04
C THR A 255 -1.46 -4.78 -3.08
N TYR A 256 -1.76 -4.65 -1.79
CA TYR A 256 -0.82 -4.99 -0.71
C TYR A 256 -1.26 -6.27 -0.02
N ALA A 257 -0.32 -7.19 0.14
CA ALA A 257 -0.54 -8.47 0.80
C ALA A 257 -0.32 -8.30 2.31
N PHE A 258 -1.40 -8.43 3.08
CA PHE A 258 -1.35 -8.62 4.52
C PHE A 258 -1.42 -10.12 4.82
N LYS A 259 -1.10 -10.50 6.06
CA LYS A 259 -1.10 -11.91 6.48
C LYS A 259 -2.44 -12.60 6.22
N TYR A 260 -3.56 -11.94 6.55
CA TYR A 260 -4.87 -12.57 6.44
C TYR A 260 -5.69 -12.12 5.22
N ARG A 261 -5.38 -10.97 4.64
CA ARG A 261 -6.19 -10.33 3.60
C ARG A 261 -5.33 -9.59 2.59
N MET A 262 -5.90 -9.27 1.43
CA MET A 262 -5.27 -8.37 0.46
C MET A 262 -6.03 -7.04 0.43
N SER A 263 -5.29 -5.93 0.47
CA SER A 263 -5.86 -4.59 0.41
C SER A 263 -5.72 -4.00 -0.99
N ASN A 264 -6.81 -3.41 -1.48
CA ASN A 264 -6.82 -2.60 -2.67
C ASN A 264 -6.63 -1.13 -2.29
N SER A 265 -5.48 -0.57 -2.64
CA SER A 265 -5.10 0.81 -2.31
C SER A 265 -5.91 1.87 -3.04
N LYS A 266 -6.52 1.53 -4.19
CA LYS A 266 -7.37 2.45 -4.96
C LYS A 266 -8.74 2.61 -4.31
N LEU A 267 -9.30 1.51 -3.80
CA LEU A 267 -10.58 1.52 -3.08
C LEU A 267 -10.43 1.77 -1.58
N VAL A 268 -9.23 1.57 -1.05
CA VAL A 268 -8.91 1.63 0.37
C VAL A 268 -9.73 0.62 1.18
N ARG A 269 -9.83 -0.61 0.65
CA ARG A 269 -10.65 -1.70 1.21
C ARG A 269 -9.97 -3.05 1.03
N PHE A 270 -10.33 -4.00 1.89
CA PHE A 270 -9.91 -5.39 1.73
C PHE A 270 -10.75 -6.14 0.69
N TRP A 271 -10.19 -7.21 0.14
CA TRP A 271 -10.83 -8.10 -0.84
C TRP A 271 -11.69 -9.20 -0.23
N SER A 272 -11.53 -9.44 1.06
CA SER A 272 -12.26 -10.45 1.82
C SER A 272 -12.74 -9.88 3.15
N THR A 273 -13.76 -10.52 3.71
CA THR A 273 -14.33 -10.18 5.02
C THR A 273 -13.29 -10.35 6.12
N ASP A 274 -13.36 -9.48 7.12
CA ASP A 274 -12.49 -9.54 8.30
C ASP A 274 -12.72 -10.86 9.06
N PRO A 275 -11.67 -11.65 9.32
CA PRO A 275 -11.80 -12.84 10.17
C PRO A 275 -12.40 -12.55 11.56
N LEU A 276 -12.29 -11.31 12.05
CA LEU A 276 -12.81 -10.85 13.34
C LEU A 276 -14.08 -10.00 13.21
N GLU A 277 -14.76 -9.99 12.06
CA GLU A 277 -15.98 -9.21 11.81
C GLU A 277 -17.01 -9.36 12.93
N LYS A 278 -17.26 -10.60 13.39
CA LYS A 278 -18.25 -10.89 14.45
C LYS A 278 -17.98 -10.13 15.76
N LYS A 279 -16.73 -9.76 16.03
CA LYS A 279 -16.33 -8.98 17.21
C LYS A 279 -16.56 -7.48 17.03
N TYR A 280 -16.57 -6.99 15.80
CA TYR A 280 -16.63 -5.58 15.44
C TYR A 280 -17.86 -5.29 14.58
N THR A 281 -19.05 -5.60 15.10
CA THR A 281 -20.33 -5.49 14.38
C THR A 281 -20.68 -4.06 13.93
N TRP A 282 -20.07 -3.04 14.54
CA TRP A 282 -20.27 -1.64 14.17
C TRP A 282 -19.36 -1.17 13.03
N ASN A 283 -18.37 -1.96 12.63
CA ASN A 283 -17.43 -1.61 11.57
C ASN A 283 -17.73 -2.42 10.29
N SER A 284 -17.43 -1.85 9.13
CA SER A 284 -17.56 -2.59 7.88
C SER A 284 -16.49 -3.70 7.82
N PRO A 285 -16.87 -4.94 7.45
CA PRO A 285 -15.91 -6.04 7.35
C PRO A 285 -14.84 -5.85 6.28
N TYR A 286 -15.02 -4.87 5.39
CA TYR A 286 -14.07 -4.52 4.34
C TYR A 286 -13.27 -3.24 4.62
N ALA A 287 -13.55 -2.56 5.74
CA ALA A 287 -12.89 -1.29 6.06
C ALA A 287 -11.39 -1.50 6.27
N PHE A 288 -10.59 -0.66 5.64
CA PHE A 288 -9.16 -0.60 5.90
C PHE A 288 -8.89 0.33 7.09
N SER A 289 -8.22 -0.19 8.14
CA SER A 289 -7.90 0.60 9.34
C SER A 289 -9.09 1.39 9.94
N GLU A 290 -10.32 0.86 9.92
CA GLU A 290 -11.54 1.58 10.36
C GLU A 290 -11.76 2.95 9.66
N ASN A 291 -11.29 3.10 8.42
CA ASN A 291 -11.25 4.37 7.67
C ASN A 291 -10.39 5.47 8.33
N ARG A 292 -9.48 5.09 9.25
CA ARG A 292 -8.50 5.97 9.91
C ARG A 292 -7.16 5.92 9.17
N LEU A 293 -7.13 6.52 7.99
CA LEU A 293 -6.02 6.33 7.03
C LEU A 293 -4.75 7.13 7.36
N ILE A 294 -4.85 8.11 8.26
CA ILE A 294 -3.73 9.03 8.58
C ILE A 294 -3.06 8.64 9.89
N ASP A 295 -3.82 8.11 10.84
CA ASP A 295 -3.37 7.77 12.19
C ASP A 295 -3.54 6.29 12.56
N GLY A 296 -4.13 5.47 11.67
CA GLY A 296 -4.33 4.04 11.85
C GLY A 296 -3.38 3.20 11.00
N ILE A 297 -2.77 2.21 11.64
CA ILE A 297 -2.01 1.12 11.01
C ILE A 297 -2.86 -0.14 11.10
N ASP A 298 -3.02 -0.85 10.00
CA ASP A 298 -3.71 -2.14 9.98
C ASP A 298 -2.75 -3.25 10.41
N LEU A 299 -3.04 -3.87 11.55
CA LEU A 299 -2.29 -5.00 12.07
C LEU A 299 -2.70 -6.27 11.34
N GLU A 300 -1.86 -6.67 10.39
CA GLU A 300 -1.93 -7.94 9.65
C GLU A 300 -3.22 -8.14 8.83
N GLY A 301 -4.07 -7.12 8.68
CA GLY A 301 -5.38 -7.26 8.07
C GLY A 301 -6.45 -7.75 9.06
N ARG A 302 -6.40 -7.43 10.36
CA ARG A 302 -7.38 -7.89 11.38
C ARG A 302 -7.91 -6.81 12.31
N LYS A 303 -7.10 -5.79 12.60
CA LYS A 303 -7.45 -4.73 13.55
C LYS A 303 -6.58 -3.52 13.27
N TRP A 304 -7.08 -2.33 13.54
CA TRP A 304 -6.24 -1.15 13.50
C TRP A 304 -5.49 -0.95 14.83
N ARG A 305 -4.37 -0.23 14.77
CA ARG A 305 -3.65 0.34 15.91
C ARG A 305 -3.28 1.78 15.59
N ARG A 306 -3.29 2.65 16.60
CA ARG A 306 -2.80 4.03 16.44
C ARG A 306 -1.31 4.03 16.11
N ALA A 307 -0.93 4.83 15.12
CA ALA A 307 0.45 4.96 14.64
C ALA A 307 1.39 5.54 15.71
N VAL A 308 0.93 6.57 16.42
CA VAL A 308 1.62 7.12 17.58
C VAL A 308 1.13 6.37 18.81
N THR A 309 1.96 5.47 19.31
CA THR A 309 1.79 4.96 20.68
C THR A 309 2.32 6.08 21.56
N LEU A 310 1.41 6.86 22.17
CA LEU A 310 1.83 7.66 23.32
C LEU A 310 2.47 6.70 24.33
N PRO A 311 3.58 7.06 25.00
CA PRO A 311 4.10 6.28 26.12
C PRO A 311 2.93 5.85 27.00
N LEU A 312 2.91 4.58 27.42
CA LEU A 312 1.79 3.97 28.14
C LEU A 312 1.32 4.86 29.31
N GLU A 313 2.29 5.53 29.95
CA GLU A 313 2.09 6.57 30.96
C GLU A 313 1.17 7.69 30.49
N ILE A 314 1.46 8.36 29.37
CA ILE A 314 0.66 9.46 28.82
C ILE A 314 -0.73 9.00 28.36
N TYR A 315 -0.84 7.79 27.79
CA TYR A 315 -2.13 7.22 27.41
C TYR A 315 -3.03 7.00 28.63
N ASN A 316 -2.48 6.46 29.73
CA ASN A 316 -3.21 6.27 30.98
C ASN A 316 -3.62 7.62 31.60
N THR A 317 -2.76 8.65 31.55
CA THR A 317 -3.10 9.98 32.06
C THR A 317 -4.19 10.68 31.26
N LEU A 318 -4.28 10.46 29.95
CA LEU A 318 -5.31 11.07 29.08
C LEU A 318 -6.64 10.29 29.08
N THR A 319 -6.60 8.98 29.33
CA THR A 319 -7.80 8.12 29.31
C THR A 319 -8.37 7.83 30.69
N SER A 320 -7.64 8.11 31.78
CA SER A 320 -8.23 8.08 33.11
C SER A 320 -9.30 9.17 33.22
N LYS A 321 -10.55 8.75 33.48
CA LYS A 321 -11.70 9.66 33.67
C LYS A 321 -11.44 10.72 34.75
N THR A 322 -10.47 10.49 35.63
CA THR A 322 -10.16 11.33 36.80
C THR A 322 -9.43 12.62 36.44
N THR A 323 -8.53 12.64 35.45
CA THR A 323 -7.75 13.82 35.06
C THR A 323 -8.49 14.78 34.13
N TYR A 324 -9.38 14.29 33.26
CA TYR A 324 -10.14 15.17 32.35
C TYR A 324 -11.04 16.16 33.13
N TRP A 325 -11.67 15.71 34.21
CA TRP A 325 -12.52 16.56 35.06
C TRP A 325 -11.71 17.53 35.94
N GLN A 326 -10.49 17.18 36.34
CA GLN A 326 -9.62 18.08 37.10
C GLN A 326 -9.00 19.17 36.20
N TRP A 327 -8.69 18.84 34.94
CA TRP A 327 -8.17 19.80 33.97
C TRP A 327 -9.25 20.78 33.49
N ALA A 328 -10.48 20.29 33.22
CA ALA A 328 -11.61 21.15 32.83
C ALA A 328 -12.02 22.15 33.92
N LYS A 329 -11.92 21.78 35.21
CA LYS A 329 -12.19 22.70 36.34
C LYS A 329 -11.08 23.75 36.55
N LYS A 330 -9.84 23.46 36.17
CA LYS A 330 -8.70 24.39 36.36
C LYS A 330 -8.70 25.56 35.37
N TYR A 331 -9.37 25.41 34.22
CA TYR A 331 -9.42 26.42 33.16
C TYR A 331 -10.82 26.98 32.86
N SER A 332 -11.83 26.69 33.69
CA SER A 332 -13.18 27.29 33.58
C SER A 332 -13.38 28.55 34.43
N ARG A 333 -12.28 29.16 34.90
CA ARG A 333 -12.26 30.48 35.56
C ARG A 333 -11.15 31.34 34.94
N ILE A 334 -11.31 31.66 33.67
CA ILE A 334 -10.89 32.93 33.06
C ILE A 334 -12.05 33.39 32.18
#